data_AF-A0A956HSV5-F1
#
_entry.id   AF-A0A956HSV5-F1
#
_cell.length_a   1.000
_cell.length_b   1.000
_cell.length_c   1.000
_cell.angle_alpha   90.00
_cell.angle_beta   90.00
_cell.angle_gamma   90.00
#
_symmetry.space_group_name_H-M   'P 1'
#
loop_
_entity.id
_entity.type
_entity.pdbx_description
1 polymer ?
#
loop_
_entity_poly.entity_id
_entity_poly.type
_entity_poly.pdbx_seq_one_letter_code
_entity_poly.pdbx_strand_id
1 'polypeptide(L)'
;MTILLDGAMGTELEARGARMELPLWSAHALVEAPALVEEIHLDYLRAGAQVISTNTFRTHARSLAAGEMSDRAGELTRLAVALARRARDRFADEAPLEAAASRIAGSISPLEDCYAPDRSPVRARALPEHQAMARDLAEGGCDLLLVETMGRIDEACAAVEAAAEQRLPIWLAVVCRPDGALLGGESLARLAAALD
;
A
#
# COMPACT_ATOMS: atom_id res chain seq x y z
N MET A 1 5.55 21.45 -10.64
CA MET A 1 4.32 21.37 -9.83
C MET A 1 4.49 20.20 -8.88
N THR A 2 4.26 20.40 -7.59
CA THR A 2 4.44 19.36 -6.56
C THR A 2 3.11 18.61 -6.39
N ILE A 3 3.18 17.29 -6.16
CA ILE A 3 2.02 16.46 -5.79
C ILE A 3 2.16 16.13 -4.30
N LEU A 4 1.09 16.36 -3.53
CA LEU A 4 1.06 16.01 -2.10
C LEU A 4 0.43 14.63 -1.87
N LEU A 5 1.18 13.72 -1.26
CA LEU A 5 0.66 12.43 -0.78
C LEU A 5 0.08 12.59 0.64
N ASP A 6 -0.74 11.63 1.05
CA ASP A 6 -1.19 11.50 2.43
C ASP A 6 -0.06 11.12 3.40
N GLY A 7 -0.40 11.15 4.69
CA GLY A 7 0.49 10.78 5.79
C GLY A 7 0.28 9.35 6.28
N ALA A 8 0.78 9.07 7.49
CA ALA A 8 0.71 7.75 8.08
C ALA A 8 -0.73 7.34 8.48
N MET A 9 -1.22 6.24 7.90
CA MET A 9 -2.45 5.57 8.34
C MET A 9 -2.31 5.00 9.76
N GLY A 10 -1.18 4.34 10.05
CA GLY A 10 -0.95 3.68 11.35
C GLY A 10 -0.97 4.63 12.55
N THR A 11 -0.35 5.81 12.42
CA THR A 11 -0.33 6.84 13.47
C THR A 11 -1.73 7.37 13.75
N GLU A 12 -2.52 7.60 12.70
CA GLU A 12 -3.89 8.11 12.83
C GLU A 12 -4.86 7.07 13.39
N LEU A 13 -4.66 5.79 13.07
CA LEU A 13 -5.38 4.66 13.66
C LEU A 13 -5.09 4.54 15.17
N GLU A 14 -3.81 4.59 15.56
CA GLU A 14 -3.40 4.55 16.96
C GLU A 14 -4.00 5.73 17.75
N ALA A 15 -3.89 6.95 17.21
CA ALA A 15 -4.45 8.15 17.83
C ALA A 15 -5.97 8.10 18.02
N ARG A 16 -6.69 7.35 17.17
CA ARG A 16 -8.15 7.13 17.25
C ARG A 16 -8.52 5.87 18.05
N GLY A 17 -7.54 5.20 18.68
CA GLY A 17 -7.78 4.06 19.58
C GLY A 17 -8.05 2.73 18.87
N ALA A 18 -7.63 2.58 17.61
CA ALA A 18 -7.69 1.30 16.92
C ALA A 18 -6.73 0.28 17.54
N ARG A 19 -6.99 -1.02 17.32
CA ARG A 19 -6.11 -2.11 17.76
C ARG A 19 -4.81 -2.12 16.95
N MET A 20 -3.69 -1.82 17.59
CA MET A 20 -2.36 -1.72 16.95
C MET A 20 -1.47 -2.97 17.14
N GLU A 21 -2.07 -4.15 17.16
CA GLU A 21 -1.32 -5.40 17.41
C GLU A 21 -0.54 -5.86 16.17
N LEU A 22 0.76 -6.09 16.33
CA LEU A 22 1.62 -6.62 15.27
C LEU A 22 1.35 -8.13 15.04
N PRO A 23 1.46 -8.61 13.79
CA PRO A 23 1.77 -7.87 12.57
C PRO A 23 0.54 -7.25 11.87
N LEU A 24 -0.66 -7.43 12.42
CA LEU A 24 -1.94 -7.25 11.72
C LEU A 24 -2.64 -5.90 11.96
N TRP A 25 -2.00 -4.95 12.63
CA TRP A 25 -2.56 -3.64 12.99
C TRP A 25 -3.45 -3.01 11.89
N SER A 26 -2.94 -2.95 10.65
CA SER A 26 -3.63 -2.30 9.53
C SER A 26 -4.82 -3.14 9.03
N ALA A 27 -4.69 -4.46 9.05
CA ALA A 27 -5.74 -5.39 8.66
C ALA A 27 -6.87 -5.49 9.70
N HIS A 28 -6.53 -5.48 10.99
CA HIS A 28 -7.52 -5.43 12.07
C HIS A 28 -8.43 -4.20 11.94
N ALA A 29 -7.87 -3.04 11.58
CA ALA A 29 -8.67 -1.84 11.36
C ALA A 29 -9.73 -2.02 10.25
N LEU A 30 -9.44 -2.78 9.18
CA LEU A 30 -10.43 -3.07 8.13
C LEU A 30 -11.59 -3.94 8.64
N VAL A 31 -11.32 -4.86 9.56
CA VAL A 31 -12.30 -5.80 10.11
C VAL A 31 -13.11 -5.17 11.23
N GLU A 32 -12.44 -4.52 12.17
CA GLU A 32 -12.99 -4.07 13.44
C GLU A 32 -13.48 -2.62 13.37
N ALA A 33 -12.84 -1.77 12.55
CA ALA A 33 -13.09 -0.33 12.53
C ALA A 33 -13.01 0.29 11.11
N PRO A 34 -13.70 -0.26 10.09
CA PRO A 34 -13.59 0.25 8.72
C PRO A 34 -14.01 1.72 8.59
N ALA A 35 -14.96 2.18 9.39
CA ALA A 35 -15.36 3.59 9.42
C ALA A 35 -14.18 4.52 9.79
N LEU A 36 -13.29 4.11 10.70
CA LEU A 36 -12.10 4.91 11.05
C LEU A 36 -11.13 5.02 9.87
N VAL A 37 -10.95 3.95 9.10
CA VAL A 37 -10.08 3.97 7.91
C VAL A 37 -10.63 4.96 6.87
N GLU A 38 -11.94 4.97 6.65
CA GLU A 38 -12.60 5.94 5.75
C GLU A 38 -12.43 7.39 6.25
N GLU A 39 -12.67 7.64 7.54
CA GLU A 39 -12.48 8.99 8.11
C GLU A 39 -11.04 9.47 7.99
N ILE A 40 -10.05 8.62 8.20
CA ILE A 40 -8.63 9.00 8.07
C ILE A 40 -8.30 9.41 6.63
N HIS A 41 -8.79 8.67 5.63
CA HIS A 41 -8.63 9.07 4.23
C HIS A 41 -9.31 10.43 3.95
N LEU A 42 -10.51 10.63 4.47
CA LEU A 42 -11.24 11.88 4.31
C LEU A 42 -10.50 13.06 4.98
N ASP A 43 -9.94 12.85 6.17
CA ASP A 43 -9.14 13.84 6.88
C ASP A 43 -7.89 14.24 6.07
N TYR A 44 -7.20 13.29 5.44
CA TYR A 44 -6.06 13.60 4.57
C TYR A 44 -6.47 14.36 3.32
N LEU A 45 -7.59 14.01 2.69
CA LEU A 45 -8.13 14.78 1.55
C LEU A 45 -8.46 16.23 1.96
N ARG A 46 -9.13 16.42 3.10
CA ARG A 46 -9.42 17.76 3.67
C ARG A 46 -8.16 18.53 4.03
N ALA A 47 -7.09 17.84 4.43
CA ALA A 47 -5.78 18.45 4.68
C ALA A 47 -5.02 18.83 3.39
N GLY A 48 -5.55 18.48 2.21
CA GLY A 48 -5.00 18.83 0.91
C GLY A 48 -4.20 17.72 0.22
N ALA A 49 -4.23 16.49 0.72
CA ALA A 49 -3.62 15.37 0.03
C ALA A 49 -4.27 15.20 -1.35
N GLN A 50 -3.43 15.12 -2.39
CA GLN A 50 -3.86 14.88 -3.77
C GLN A 50 -3.79 13.41 -4.13
N VAL A 51 -3.05 12.61 -3.36
CA VAL A 51 -3.01 11.16 -3.48
C VAL A 51 -3.16 10.54 -2.10
N ILE A 52 -4.17 9.68 -1.92
CA ILE A 52 -4.33 8.86 -0.72
C ILE A 52 -3.91 7.43 -1.00
N SER A 53 -3.19 6.81 -0.09
CA SER A 53 -2.73 5.42 -0.19
C SER A 53 -3.71 4.47 0.49
N THR A 54 -4.06 3.34 -0.11
CA THR A 54 -5.00 2.39 0.48
C THR A 54 -4.43 1.72 1.73
N ASN A 55 -5.26 1.42 2.72
CA ASN A 55 -4.85 0.67 3.92
C ASN A 55 -4.61 -0.84 3.62
N THR A 56 -3.65 -1.16 2.75
CA THR A 56 -3.40 -2.52 2.21
C THR A 56 -2.04 -3.10 2.60
N PHE A 57 -1.26 -2.39 3.42
CA PHE A 57 0.08 -2.78 3.87
C PHE A 57 0.17 -4.15 4.58
N ARG A 58 -0.96 -4.68 5.07
CA ARG A 58 -1.06 -6.00 5.73
C ARG A 58 -2.18 -6.88 5.18
N THR A 59 -2.61 -6.67 3.93
CA THR A 59 -3.69 -7.46 3.32
C THR A 59 -3.21 -8.60 2.42
N HIS A 60 -1.89 -8.84 2.32
CA HIS A 60 -1.36 -10.06 1.69
C HIS A 60 -1.82 -11.31 2.47
N ALA A 61 -2.15 -12.39 1.75
CA ALA A 61 -2.57 -13.66 2.36
C ALA A 61 -1.55 -14.22 3.36
N ARG A 62 -0.26 -14.02 3.06
CA ARG A 62 0.86 -14.35 3.94
C ARG A 62 0.85 -13.56 5.25
N SER A 63 0.65 -12.24 5.19
CA SER A 63 0.57 -11.41 6.40
C SER A 63 -0.63 -11.83 7.25
N LEU A 64 -1.78 -12.02 6.61
CA LEU A 64 -3.04 -12.41 7.25
C LEU A 64 -3.03 -13.82 7.85
N ALA A 65 -2.08 -14.68 7.46
CA ALA A 65 -1.91 -16.01 8.06
C ALA A 65 -1.64 -15.93 9.57
N ALA A 66 -1.03 -14.85 10.06
CA ALA A 66 -0.78 -14.65 11.49
C ALA A 66 -2.07 -14.54 12.33
N GLY A 67 -3.21 -14.29 11.70
CA GLY A 67 -4.53 -14.20 12.34
C GLY A 67 -5.55 -15.12 11.70
N GLU A 68 -5.12 -16.18 11.01
CA GLU A 68 -5.99 -17.17 10.38
C GLU A 68 -6.97 -16.58 9.34
N MET A 69 -6.56 -15.50 8.66
CA MET A 69 -7.39 -14.76 7.68
C MET A 69 -6.83 -14.80 6.25
N SER A 70 -5.96 -15.76 5.91
CA SER A 70 -5.31 -15.82 4.58
C SER A 70 -6.30 -15.84 3.41
N ASP A 71 -7.43 -16.50 3.59
CA ASP A 71 -8.52 -16.62 2.61
C ASP A 71 -9.28 -15.30 2.38
N ARG A 72 -9.17 -14.35 3.31
CA ARG A 72 -9.79 -13.02 3.23
C ARG A 72 -8.91 -11.97 2.56
N ALA A 73 -7.72 -12.31 2.06
CA ALA A 73 -6.76 -11.36 1.50
C ALA A 73 -7.35 -10.46 0.39
N GLY A 74 -8.00 -11.06 -0.60
CA GLY A 74 -8.62 -10.29 -1.68
C GLY A 74 -9.85 -9.51 -1.21
N GLU A 75 -10.63 -10.07 -0.27
CA GLU A 75 -11.78 -9.38 0.34
C GLU A 75 -11.32 -8.08 1.04
N LEU A 76 -10.33 -8.18 1.92
CA LEU A 76 -9.82 -7.05 2.70
C LEU A 76 -9.11 -6.03 1.81
N THR A 77 -8.38 -6.48 0.78
CA THR A 77 -7.76 -5.58 -0.21
C THR A 77 -8.82 -4.76 -0.94
N ARG A 78 -9.87 -5.40 -1.47
CA ARG A 78 -10.97 -4.67 -2.14
C ARG A 78 -11.76 -3.78 -1.19
N LEU A 79 -11.94 -4.19 0.06
CA LEU A 79 -12.58 -3.37 1.09
C LEU A 79 -11.78 -2.09 1.35
N ALA A 80 -10.46 -2.19 1.48
CA ALA A 80 -9.59 -1.02 1.67
C ALA A 80 -9.69 -0.02 0.51
N VAL A 81 -9.71 -0.51 -0.74
CA VAL A 81 -9.93 0.37 -1.92
C VAL A 81 -11.32 1.02 -1.87
N ALA A 82 -12.36 0.25 -1.53
CA ALA A 82 -13.72 0.77 -1.43
C ALA A 82 -13.85 1.87 -0.36
N LEU A 83 -13.13 1.75 0.77
CA LEU A 83 -13.08 2.76 1.82
C LEU A 83 -12.42 4.06 1.34
N ALA A 84 -11.26 3.98 0.66
CA ALA A 84 -10.62 5.15 0.06
C ALA A 84 -11.51 5.84 -0.98
N ARG A 85 -12.24 5.05 -1.80
CA ARG A 85 -13.22 5.58 -2.76
C ARG A 85 -14.38 6.29 -2.08
N ARG A 86 -14.96 5.71 -1.02
CA ARG A 86 -16.03 6.37 -0.25
C ARG A 86 -15.56 7.66 0.40
N ALA A 87 -14.35 7.70 0.93
CA ALA A 87 -13.77 8.93 1.46
C ALA A 87 -13.66 10.03 0.37
N ARG A 88 -13.19 9.66 -0.84
CA ARG A 88 -13.16 10.59 -1.98
C ARG A 88 -14.56 11.03 -2.41
N ASP A 89 -15.53 10.12 -2.46
CA ASP A 89 -16.90 10.44 -2.85
C ASP A 89 -17.54 11.42 -1.84
N ARG A 90 -17.34 11.20 -0.54
CA ARG A 90 -17.76 12.14 0.52
C ARG A 90 -17.05 13.49 0.43
N PHE A 91 -15.75 13.47 0.13
CA PHE A 91 -15.00 14.70 -0.09
C PHE A 91 -15.51 15.47 -1.31
N ALA A 92 -16.03 14.79 -2.34
CA ALA A 92 -16.60 15.45 -3.52
C ALA A 92 -17.85 16.26 -3.22
N ASP A 93 -18.61 15.90 -2.18
CA ASP A 93 -19.75 16.71 -1.69
C ASP A 93 -19.28 18.03 -1.06
N GLU A 94 -18.05 18.08 -0.55
CA GLU A 94 -17.44 19.25 0.09
C GLU A 94 -16.60 20.10 -0.88
N ALA A 95 -15.81 19.44 -1.73
CA ALA A 95 -14.78 20.02 -2.59
C ALA A 95 -14.67 19.25 -3.92
N PRO A 96 -15.64 19.42 -4.85
CA PRO A 96 -15.79 18.56 -6.02
C PRO A 96 -14.61 18.63 -7.01
N LEU A 97 -13.98 19.80 -7.16
CA LEU A 97 -12.85 19.97 -8.08
C LEU A 97 -11.59 19.29 -7.54
N GLU A 98 -11.34 19.43 -6.25
CA GLU A 98 -10.22 18.81 -5.53
C GLU A 98 -10.40 17.30 -5.48
N ALA A 99 -11.61 16.81 -5.19
CA ALA A 99 -11.93 15.39 -5.22
C ALA A 99 -11.71 14.78 -6.62
N ALA A 100 -12.15 15.45 -7.69
CA ALA A 100 -11.91 15.00 -9.07
C ALA A 100 -10.42 15.01 -9.46
N ALA A 101 -9.63 15.91 -8.88
CA ALA A 101 -8.20 15.97 -9.06
C ALA A 101 -7.42 14.96 -8.21
N SER A 102 -8.02 14.44 -7.13
CA SER A 102 -7.39 13.46 -6.25
C SER A 102 -7.20 12.08 -6.89
N ARG A 103 -6.27 11.28 -6.37
CA ARG A 103 -5.97 9.92 -6.83
C ARG A 103 -5.91 8.95 -5.65
N ILE A 104 -6.28 7.70 -5.91
CA ILE A 104 -6.16 6.60 -4.95
C ILE A 104 -5.00 5.71 -5.40
N ALA A 105 -3.99 5.59 -4.55
CA ALA A 105 -2.84 4.72 -4.77
C ALA A 105 -3.03 3.39 -4.04
N GLY A 106 -3.04 2.29 -4.80
CA GLY A 106 -3.05 0.95 -4.24
C GLY A 106 -1.70 0.62 -3.63
N SER A 107 -1.61 0.58 -2.30
CA SER A 107 -0.38 0.26 -1.55
C SER A 107 -0.03 -1.23 -1.67
N ILE A 108 1.19 -1.52 -2.14
CA ILE A 108 1.78 -2.85 -2.23
C ILE A 108 3.06 -2.83 -1.39
N SER A 109 3.05 -3.52 -0.25
CA SER A 109 4.17 -3.62 0.68
C SER A 109 5.05 -4.86 0.40
N PRO A 110 6.20 -5.01 1.08
CA PRO A 110 6.87 -6.31 1.15
C PRO A 110 5.95 -7.38 1.74
N LEU A 111 6.18 -8.63 1.36
CA LEU A 111 5.38 -9.77 1.80
C LEU A 111 5.66 -10.15 3.26
N GLU A 112 6.88 -9.91 3.73
CA GLU A 112 7.33 -10.12 5.10
C GLU A 112 7.52 -8.78 5.83
N ASP A 113 8.14 -8.80 7.02
CA ASP A 113 8.49 -7.57 7.72
C ASP A 113 9.46 -6.71 6.91
N CYS A 114 9.06 -5.46 6.63
CA CYS A 114 9.81 -4.55 5.77
C CYS A 114 11.18 -4.12 6.35
N TYR A 115 11.41 -4.33 7.65
CA TYR A 115 12.70 -4.07 8.30
C TYR A 115 13.58 -5.32 8.43
N ALA A 116 13.11 -6.48 7.93
CA ALA A 116 13.85 -7.74 7.90
C ALA A 116 14.09 -8.17 6.42
N PRO A 117 14.99 -7.47 5.69
CA PRO A 117 15.21 -7.70 4.26
C PRO A 117 15.77 -9.10 3.94
N ASP A 118 16.31 -9.80 4.94
CA ASP A 118 16.75 -11.20 4.85
C ASP A 118 15.59 -12.20 4.75
N ARG A 119 14.39 -11.79 5.17
CA ARG A 119 13.16 -12.60 5.07
C ARG A 119 12.43 -12.43 3.74
N SER A 120 12.77 -11.40 2.95
CA SER A 120 12.17 -11.17 1.63
C SER A 120 12.18 -12.45 0.78
N PRO A 121 11.03 -12.91 0.28
CA PRO A 121 10.98 -14.10 -0.53
C PRO A 121 11.71 -13.90 -1.86
N VAL A 122 12.27 -15.00 -2.38
CA VAL A 122 12.81 -15.01 -3.75
C VAL A 122 11.71 -14.69 -4.76
N ARG A 123 12.10 -14.06 -5.88
CA ARG A 123 11.19 -13.61 -6.95
C ARG A 123 10.13 -14.64 -7.36
N ALA A 124 10.52 -15.90 -7.53
CA ALA A 124 9.60 -16.98 -7.94
C ALA A 124 8.44 -17.23 -6.96
N ARG A 125 8.62 -16.89 -5.67
CA ARG A 125 7.55 -16.95 -4.66
C ARG A 125 6.84 -15.60 -4.50
N ALA A 126 7.59 -14.50 -4.63
CA ALA A 126 7.05 -13.15 -4.44
C ALA A 126 6.06 -12.75 -5.55
N LEU A 127 6.42 -13.01 -6.81
CA LEU A 127 5.66 -12.57 -7.98
C LEU A 127 4.17 -12.97 -7.95
N PRO A 128 3.78 -14.26 -7.76
CA PRO A 128 2.36 -14.64 -7.74
C PRO A 128 1.55 -13.99 -6.61
N GLU A 129 2.17 -13.74 -5.45
CA GLU A 129 1.49 -13.06 -4.34
C GLU A 129 1.28 -11.57 -4.63
N HIS A 130 2.27 -10.88 -5.21
CA HIS A 130 2.09 -9.50 -5.66
C HIS A 130 1.12 -9.39 -6.83
N GLN A 131 1.10 -10.34 -7.77
CA GLN A 131 0.14 -10.37 -8.89
C GLN A 131 -1.30 -10.45 -8.37
N ALA A 132 -1.55 -11.26 -7.33
CA ALA A 132 -2.87 -11.35 -6.72
C ALA A 132 -3.32 -10.01 -6.13
N MET A 133 -2.47 -9.37 -5.32
CA MET A 133 -2.78 -8.07 -4.72
C MET A 133 -2.93 -6.97 -5.78
N ALA A 134 -2.01 -6.89 -6.75
CA ALA A 134 -2.04 -5.87 -7.80
C ALA A 134 -3.34 -5.93 -8.60
N ARG A 135 -3.81 -7.14 -8.95
CA ARG A 135 -5.11 -7.35 -9.58
C ARG A 135 -6.26 -6.87 -8.70
N ASP A 136 -6.30 -7.26 -7.43
CA ASP A 136 -7.37 -6.85 -6.52
C ASP A 136 -7.42 -5.33 -6.31
N LEU A 137 -6.26 -4.66 -6.26
CA LEU A 137 -6.15 -3.20 -6.17
C LEU A 137 -6.65 -2.52 -7.45
N ALA A 138 -6.24 -3.02 -8.63
CA ALA A 138 -6.64 -2.47 -9.92
C ALA A 138 -8.15 -2.67 -10.18
N GLU A 139 -8.67 -3.87 -9.97
CA GLU A 139 -10.11 -4.18 -10.09
C GLU A 139 -10.94 -3.40 -9.06
N GLY A 140 -10.38 -3.10 -7.88
CA GLY A 140 -11.00 -2.25 -6.88
C GLY A 140 -11.15 -0.79 -7.30
N GLY A 141 -10.46 -0.36 -8.36
CA GLY A 141 -10.53 1.00 -8.90
C GLY A 141 -9.49 1.97 -8.35
N CYS A 142 -8.28 1.49 -8.03
CA CYS A 142 -7.13 2.37 -7.79
C CYS A 142 -6.74 3.12 -9.07
N ASP A 143 -6.26 4.36 -8.91
CA ASP A 143 -5.81 5.20 -10.02
C ASP A 143 -4.32 4.99 -10.36
N LEU A 144 -3.53 4.50 -9.39
CA LEU A 144 -2.14 4.07 -9.55
C LEU A 144 -1.81 2.95 -8.54
N LEU A 145 -0.68 2.28 -8.73
CA LEU A 145 -0.13 1.31 -7.78
C LEU A 145 1.14 1.86 -7.15
N LEU A 146 1.18 1.87 -5.82
CA LEU A 146 2.32 2.31 -5.03
C LEU A 146 3.02 1.07 -4.45
N VAL A 147 4.09 0.64 -5.12
CA VAL A 147 5.01 -0.37 -4.60
C VAL A 147 5.91 0.31 -3.59
N GLU A 148 5.72 0.06 -2.31
CA GLU A 148 6.36 0.84 -1.26
C GLU A 148 7.12 0.02 -0.23
N THR A 149 8.00 0.72 0.48
CA THR A 149 8.79 0.20 1.60
C THR A 149 9.62 -1.04 1.23
N MET A 150 10.04 -1.15 -0.03
CA MET A 150 10.83 -2.29 -0.50
C MET A 150 12.28 -2.21 -0.01
N GLY A 151 12.76 -3.30 0.60
CA GLY A 151 14.12 -3.41 1.15
C GLY A 151 15.11 -4.21 0.31
N ARG A 152 14.63 -4.86 -0.77
CA ARG A 152 15.41 -5.77 -1.64
C ARG A 152 15.06 -5.55 -3.10
N ILE A 153 16.05 -5.64 -3.98
CA ILE A 153 15.84 -5.46 -5.44
C ILE A 153 14.96 -6.58 -5.99
N ASP A 154 15.22 -7.84 -5.61
CA ASP A 154 14.53 -8.99 -6.20
C ASP A 154 13.01 -8.97 -5.92
N GLU A 155 12.60 -8.56 -4.72
CA GLU A 155 11.19 -8.40 -4.35
C GLU A 155 10.58 -7.14 -4.97
N ALA A 156 11.32 -6.01 -4.97
CA ALA A 156 10.86 -4.78 -5.62
C ALA A 156 10.56 -4.99 -7.11
N CYS A 157 11.46 -5.66 -7.84
CA CYS A 157 11.25 -6.00 -9.25
C CYS A 157 10.04 -6.93 -9.44
N ALA A 158 9.86 -7.92 -8.56
CA ALA A 158 8.70 -8.81 -8.62
C ALA A 158 7.37 -8.05 -8.43
N ALA A 159 7.32 -7.12 -7.48
CA ALA A 159 6.14 -6.30 -7.22
C ALA A 159 5.86 -5.29 -8.35
N VAL A 160 6.90 -4.65 -8.91
CA VAL A 160 6.76 -3.75 -10.06
C VAL A 160 6.27 -4.49 -11.29
N GLU A 161 6.79 -5.69 -11.56
CA GLU A 161 6.33 -6.54 -12.66
C GLU A 161 4.87 -6.93 -12.51
N ALA A 162 4.47 -7.38 -11.33
CA ALA A 162 3.07 -7.67 -11.00
C ALA A 162 2.15 -6.44 -11.21
N ALA A 163 2.61 -5.26 -10.80
CA ALA A 163 1.88 -4.00 -10.97
C ALA A 163 1.78 -3.59 -12.45
N ALA A 164 2.83 -3.82 -13.25
CA ALA A 164 2.87 -3.48 -14.69
C ALA A 164 1.83 -4.23 -15.53
N GLU A 165 1.46 -5.45 -15.12
CA GLU A 165 0.38 -6.21 -15.75
C GLU A 165 -0.97 -5.49 -15.72
N GLN A 166 -1.19 -4.62 -14.72
CA GLN A 166 -2.47 -3.93 -14.49
C GLN A 166 -2.66 -2.68 -15.34
N ARG A 167 -1.63 -2.25 -16.09
CA ARG A 167 -1.67 -1.04 -16.96
C ARG A 167 -2.05 0.25 -16.23
N LEU A 168 -1.77 0.33 -14.93
CA LEU A 168 -1.87 1.56 -14.14
C LEU A 168 -0.48 2.21 -14.01
N PRO A 169 -0.40 3.54 -13.76
CA PRO A 169 0.85 4.17 -13.34
C PRO A 169 1.40 3.47 -12.09
N ILE A 170 2.73 3.34 -12.03
CA ILE A 170 3.42 2.69 -10.92
C ILE A 170 4.36 3.68 -10.27
N TRP A 171 4.27 3.80 -8.95
CA TRP A 171 5.27 4.46 -8.13
C TRP A 171 6.03 3.40 -7.33
N LEU A 172 7.35 3.55 -7.27
CA LEU A 172 8.22 2.71 -6.44
C LEU A 172 8.85 3.56 -5.34
N ALA A 173 8.65 3.16 -4.09
CA ALA A 173 9.34 3.68 -2.92
C ALA A 173 10.15 2.56 -2.26
N VAL A 174 11.43 2.84 -1.98
CA VAL A 174 12.36 1.90 -1.36
C VAL A 174 12.88 2.44 -0.03
N VAL A 175 13.30 1.55 0.86
CA VAL A 175 13.93 1.93 2.12
C VAL A 175 15.44 1.84 1.98
N CYS A 176 16.11 2.96 2.23
CA CYS A 176 17.56 3.06 2.19
C CYS A 176 18.16 3.22 3.57
N ARG A 177 19.35 2.66 3.75
CA ARG A 177 20.25 2.93 4.87
C ARG A 177 20.91 4.31 4.69
N PRO A 178 21.57 4.85 5.73
CA PRO A 178 22.28 6.14 5.64
C PRO A 178 23.37 6.19 4.56
N ASP A 179 23.92 5.05 4.15
CA ASP A 179 24.92 4.94 3.08
C ASP A 179 24.33 4.94 1.66
N GLY A 180 23.01 5.08 1.52
CA GLY A 180 22.31 5.14 0.24
C GLY A 180 22.06 3.78 -0.42
N ALA A 181 22.44 2.68 0.21
CA ALA A 181 22.03 1.34 -0.22
C ALA A 181 20.64 0.99 0.32
N LEU A 182 19.92 0.10 -0.35
CA LEU A 182 18.71 -0.55 0.17
C LEU A 182 19.02 -1.28 1.48
N LEU A 183 18.00 -1.59 2.28
CA LEU A 183 18.18 -2.33 3.54
C LEU A 183 18.97 -3.65 3.37
N GLY A 184 18.77 -4.37 2.27
CA GLY A 184 19.53 -5.57 1.94
C GLY A 184 20.97 -5.34 1.47
N GLY A 185 21.43 -4.09 1.38
CA GLY A 185 22.77 -3.70 0.98
C GLY A 185 22.97 -3.48 -0.53
N GLU A 186 21.95 -3.69 -1.36
CA GLU A 186 22.04 -3.40 -2.80
C GLU A 186 22.02 -1.90 -3.10
N SER A 187 22.73 -1.46 -4.14
CA SER A 187 22.78 -0.03 -4.50
C SER A 187 21.55 0.42 -5.30
N LEU A 188 21.19 1.70 -5.18
CA LEU A 188 20.14 2.33 -6.00
C LEU A 188 20.46 2.25 -7.52
N ALA A 189 21.74 2.32 -7.89
CA ALA A 189 22.15 2.17 -9.30
C ALA A 189 21.83 0.77 -9.83
N ARG A 190 22.01 -0.27 -9.01
CA ARG A 190 21.65 -1.64 -9.38
C ARG A 190 20.12 -1.80 -9.46
N LEU A 191 19.36 -1.13 -8.60
CA LEU A 191 17.89 -1.12 -8.67
C LEU A 191 17.41 -0.49 -9.97
N ALA A 192 17.92 0.69 -10.32
CA ALA A 192 17.57 1.37 -11.57
C ALA A 192 17.84 0.48 -12.79
N ALA A 193 19.04 -0.10 -12.88
CA ALA A 193 19.40 -0.99 -13.98
C ALA A 193 18.58 -2.30 -14.04
N ALA A 194 17.92 -2.69 -12.95
CA ALA A 194 17.05 -3.87 -12.92
C ALA A 194 15.60 -3.55 -13.31
N LEU A 195 15.24 -2.27 -13.43
CA LEU A 195 13.91 -1.78 -13.79
C LEU A 195 13.85 -1.13 -15.18
N ASP A 196 15.00 -0.88 -15.80
CA ASP A 196 15.14 -0.46 -17.21
C ASP A 196 14.81 -1.61 -18.20
#